data_AF-A0A0M8KSF3-F1
#
_entry.id   AF-A0A0M8KSF3-F1
#
_cell.length_a   1.000
_cell.length_b   1.000
_cell.length_c   1.000
_cell.angle_alpha   90.00
_cell.angle_beta   90.00
_cell.angle_gamma   90.00
#
_symmetry.space_group_name_H-M   'P 1'
#
loop_
_entity.id
_entity.type
_entity.pdbx_description
1 polymer ?
#
loop_
_entity_poly.entity_id
_entity_poly.type
_entity_poly.pdbx_seq_one_letter_code
_entity_poly.pdbx_strand_id
1 'polypeptide(L)' 'MPEDSDDLFLMYAVLLRAKGADVHASDVHDAWSAWMLRVDPGHESIRPFRELDVETRGEDGPFLVAIRTAAHRLT' A
#
# COMPACT_ATOMS: atom_id res chain seq x y z
N MET A 1 -11.37 6.00 -7.56
CA MET A 1 -10.39 6.15 -6.46
C MET A 1 -11.03 7.06 -5.43
N PRO A 2 -10.82 6.82 -4.12
CA PRO A 2 -11.31 7.73 -3.09
C PRO A 2 -10.81 9.15 -3.34
N GLU A 3 -11.59 10.15 -2.91
CA GLU A 3 -11.10 11.52 -2.80
C GLU A 3 -9.86 11.55 -1.90
N ASP A 4 -8.90 12.45 -2.17
CA ASP A 4 -7.64 12.59 -1.43
C ASP A 4 -6.70 11.37 -1.43
N SER A 5 -6.81 10.49 -2.43
CA SER A 5 -5.86 9.37 -2.62
C SER A 5 -4.46 9.80 -3.10
N ASP A 6 -4.25 11.09 -3.40
CA ASP A 6 -2.96 11.62 -3.86
C ASP A 6 -1.84 11.38 -2.84
N ASP A 7 -2.11 11.59 -1.55
CA ASP A 7 -1.17 11.32 -0.45
C ASP A 7 -0.76 9.83 -0.42
N LEU A 8 -1.71 8.92 -0.68
CA LEU A 8 -1.43 7.48 -0.75
C LEU A 8 -0.51 7.15 -1.93
N PHE A 9 -0.77 7.72 -3.11
CA PHE A 9 0.07 7.48 -4.28
C PHE A 9 1.48 8.05 -4.10
N LEU A 10 1.65 9.16 -3.37
CA LEU A 10 2.97 9.67 -2.99
C LEU A 10 3.70 8.67 -2.06
N MET A 11 3.01 8.06 -1.09
CA MET A 11 3.61 7.01 -0.25
C MET A 11 4.02 5.78 -1.08
N TYR A 12 3.18 5.34 -2.04
CA TYR A 12 3.56 4.26 -2.96
C TYR A 12 4.74 4.63 -3.87
N ALA A 13 4.86 5.89 -4.28
CA ALA A 13 6.05 6.36 -4.99
C ALA A 13 7.30 6.29 -4.11
N VAL A 14 7.20 6.57 -2.80
CA VAL A 14 8.30 6.37 -1.86
C VAL A 14 8.67 4.89 -1.76
N LEU A 15 7.70 3.97 -1.63
CA LEU A 15 7.97 2.52 -1.63
C LEU A 15 8.67 2.08 -2.92
N LEU A 16 8.20 2.56 -4.07
CA LEU A 16 8.83 2.31 -5.37
C LEU A 16 10.31 2.76 -5.37
N ARG A 17 10.60 3.96 -4.88
CA ARG A 17 11.97 4.50 -4.86
C ARG A 17 12.88 3.82 -3.83
N ALA A 18 12.34 3.39 -2.70
CA ALA A 18 13.10 2.81 -1.60
C ALA A 18 13.33 1.30 -1.76
N LYS A 19 12.32 0.56 -2.23
CA LYS A 19 12.33 -0.91 -2.28
C LYS A 19 12.24 -1.46 -3.71
N GLY A 20 11.68 -0.71 -4.66
CA GLY A 20 11.56 -1.15 -6.05
C GLY A 20 10.83 -2.49 -6.16
N ALA A 21 11.47 -3.48 -6.77
CA ALA A 21 10.91 -4.83 -6.92
C ALA A 21 10.77 -5.60 -5.59
N ASP A 22 11.53 -5.23 -4.55
CA ASP A 22 11.55 -5.87 -3.23
C ASP A 22 10.45 -5.37 -2.29
N VAL A 23 9.50 -4.57 -2.78
CA VAL A 23 8.29 -4.23 -2.02
C VAL A 23 7.46 -5.50 -1.75
N HIS A 24 6.80 -5.58 -0.60
CA HIS A 24 5.90 -6.65 -0.19
C HIS A 24 4.51 -6.09 0.12
N ALA A 25 3.49 -6.95 0.16
CA ALA A 25 2.11 -6.56 0.47
C ALA A 25 2.00 -5.86 1.84
N SER A 26 2.80 -6.25 2.82
CA SER A 26 2.84 -5.57 4.12
C SER A 26 3.32 -4.11 4.04
N ASP A 27 4.23 -3.77 3.12
CA ASP A 27 4.65 -2.38 2.94
C ASP A 27 3.53 -1.53 2.33
N VAL A 28 2.78 -2.12 1.40
CA VAL A 28 1.59 -1.50 0.79
C VAL A 28 0.55 -1.25 1.87
N HIS A 29 0.28 -2.25 2.70
CA HIS A 29 -0.65 -2.14 3.81
C HIS A 29 -0.24 -1.08 4.84
N ASP A 30 1.04 -0.99 5.17
CA ASP A 30 1.54 0.03 6.11
C ASP A 30 1.35 1.45 5.53
N ALA A 31 1.61 1.64 4.23
CA ALA A 31 1.36 2.91 3.54
C ALA A 31 -0.13 3.25 3.46
N TRP A 32 -0.97 2.28 3.11
CA TRP A 32 -2.43 2.43 3.12
C TRP A 32 -2.96 2.76 4.51
N SER A 33 -2.46 2.10 5.55
CA SER A 33 -2.84 2.33 6.94
C SER A 33 -2.47 3.74 7.40
N ALA A 34 -1.28 4.23 7.02
CA ALA A 34 -0.85 5.60 7.30
C ALA A 34 -1.75 6.65 6.64
N TRP A 35 -2.19 6.39 5.40
CA TRP A 35 -3.17 7.23 4.72
C TRP A 35 -4.56 7.13 5.34
N MET A 36 -5.05 5.91 5.64
CA MET A 36 -6.38 5.67 6.20
C MET A 36 -6.53 6.29 7.59
N LEU A 37 -5.46 6.34 8.40
CA LEU A 37 -5.47 7.07 9.68
C LEU A 37 -5.85 8.56 9.55
N ARG A 38 -5.66 9.18 8.38
CA ARG A 38 -6.10 10.57 8.12
C ARG A 38 -7.54 10.65 7.61
N VAL A 39 -8.03 9.59 6.99
CA VAL A 39 -9.36 9.52 6.36
C VAL A 39 -10.40 9.00 7.34
N ASP A 40 -10.17 7.83 7.92
CA ASP A 40 -10.98 7.21 8.96
C ASP A 40 -10.06 6.47 9.96
N PRO A 41 -9.68 7.13 11.08
CA PRO A 41 -8.85 6.51 12.12
C PRO A 41 -9.48 5.27 12.77
N GLY A 42 -10.79 5.07 12.63
CA GLY A 42 -11.53 3.94 13.18
C GLY A 42 -11.62 2.74 12.25
N HIS A 43 -11.07 2.81 11.04
CA HIS A 43 -11.19 1.75 10.04
C HIS A 43 -10.60 0.43 10.57
N GLU A 44 -11.38 -0.64 10.52
CA GLU A 44 -11.06 -1.89 11.22
C GLU A 44 -9.74 -2.53 10.75
N SER A 45 -9.41 -2.39 9.46
CA SER A 45 -8.18 -2.94 8.87
C SER A 45 -6.91 -2.20 9.27
N ILE A 46 -6.96 -1.10 10.04
CA ILE A 46 -5.76 -0.44 10.60
C ILE A 46 -5.21 -1.29 11.76
N ARG A 47 -4.56 -2.40 11.39
CA ARG A 47 -3.87 -3.34 12.28
C ARG A 47 -2.74 -4.03 11.51
N PRO A 48 -1.78 -4.70 12.17
CA PRO A 48 -0.67 -5.35 11.48
C PRO A 48 -1.15 -6.30 10.37
N PHE A 49 -0.51 -6.26 9.20
CA PHE A 49 -0.89 -7.06 8.02
C PHE A 49 -1.10 -8.55 8.32
N ARG A 50 -0.29 -9.12 9.21
CA ARG A 50 -0.38 -10.54 9.63
C ARG A 50 -1.65 -10.90 10.42
N GLU A 51 -2.37 -9.90 10.94
CA GLU A 51 -3.59 -10.05 11.74
C GLU A 51 -4.86 -9.91 10.89
N LEU A 52 -4.71 -9.57 9.61
CA LEU A 52 -5.79 -9.55 8.62
C LEU A 52 -6.09 -10.96 8.11
N ASP A 53 -7.34 -11.18 7.71
CA ASP A 53 -7.72 -12.40 7.03
C ASP A 53 -7.11 -12.48 5.61
N VAL A 54 -7.33 -13.60 4.92
CA VAL A 54 -6.76 -13.81 3.58
C VAL A 54 -7.37 -12.87 2.54
N GLU A 55 -8.64 -12.51 2.71
CA GLU A 55 -9.38 -11.70 1.73
C GLU A 55 -8.91 -10.25 1.82
N THR A 56 -8.87 -9.65 3.02
CA THR A 56 -8.40 -8.28 3.21
C THR A 56 -6.94 -8.12 2.78
N ARG A 57 -6.06 -9.10 3.08
CA ARG A 57 -4.67 -9.06 2.57
C ARG A 57 -4.57 -9.12 1.04
N GLY A 58 -5.57 -9.69 0.39
CA GLY A 58 -5.64 -9.77 -1.06
C GLY A 58 -5.83 -8.39 -1.71
N GLU A 59 -6.42 -7.43 -1.00
CA GLU A 59 -6.72 -6.09 -1.50
C GLU A 59 -5.44 -5.25 -1.75
N ASP A 60 -4.34 -5.54 -1.05
CA ASP A 60 -3.03 -4.93 -1.30
C ASP A 60 -2.36 -5.42 -2.60
N GLY A 61 -2.78 -6.58 -3.09
CA GLY A 61 -2.16 -7.29 -4.23
C GLY A 61 -2.05 -6.46 -5.52
N PRO A 62 -3.12 -5.83 -5.99
CA PRO A 62 -3.07 -4.98 -7.19
C PRO A 62 -2.05 -3.85 -7.10
N PHE A 63 -1.93 -3.18 -5.94
CA PHE A 63 -0.98 -2.09 -5.75
C PHE A 63 0.46 -2.61 -5.65
N LEU A 64 0.68 -3.74 -4.99
CA LEU A 64 1.96 -4.44 -4.99
C LEU A 64 2.43 -4.75 -6.42
N VAL A 65 1.55 -5.30 -7.26
CA VAL A 65 1.86 -5.59 -8.67
C VAL A 65 2.16 -4.31 -9.44
N ALA A 66 1.41 -3.24 -9.21
CA ALA A 66 1.62 -1.96 -9.88
C ALA A 66 2.98 -1.34 -9.53
N ILE A 67 3.34 -1.31 -8.24
CA ILE A 67 4.64 -0.78 -7.78
C ILE A 67 5.78 -1.59 -8.38
N ARG A 68 5.73 -2.92 -8.29
CA ARG A 68 6.76 -3.78 -8.89
C ARG A 68 6.86 -3.60 -10.40
N THR A 69 5.73 -3.51 -11.10
CA THR A 69 5.71 -3.28 -12.55
C THR A 69 6.35 -1.93 -12.91
N ALA A 70 6.06 -0.88 -12.15
CA ALA A 70 6.68 0.42 -12.34
C ALA A 70 8.20 0.37 -12.07
N ALA A 71 8.64 -0.38 -11.05
CA ALA A 71 10.05 -0.55 -10.73
C ALA A 71 10.84 -1.15 -11.91
N HIS A 72 10.30 -2.17 -12.56
CA HIS A 72 10.94 -2.80 -13.73
C HIS A 72 11.01 -1.90 -14.97
N ARG A 73 10.25 -0.80 -15.03
CA ARG A 73 10.32 0.20 -16.12
C ARG A 73 11.39 1.26 -15.89
N LEU A 74 11.95 1.35 -14.69
CA LEU A 74 12.99 2.31 -14.32
C LEU A 74 14.42 1.76 -14.51
N THR A 75 14.53 0.48 -14.85
CA THR A 75 15.78 -0.25 -15.13
C THR A 75 15.91 -0.53 -16.61
#